data_AF-A0A8S3D531-F1
#
_entry.id   AF-A0A8S3D531-F1
#
_cell.length_a   1.000
_cell.length_b   1.000
_cell.length_c   1.000
_cell.angle_alpha   90.00
_cell.angle_beta   90.00
_cell.angle_gamma   90.00
#
_symmetry.space_group_name_H-M   'P 1'
#
loop_
_entity.id
_entity.type
_entity.pdbx_description
1 polymer ?
#
loop_
_entity_poly.entity_id
_entity_poly.type
_entity_poly.pdbx_seq_one_letter_code
_entity_poly.pdbx_strand_id
1 'polypeptide(L)'
;MEACTITYTNWMNSKWRSEQVGAMEYYNWEMPNVLIIYNLNSSCHQGSVPVIAVNATLPEYFQAMIKFAAKYHLRLVIKITGSDILARSTAPRSFLLWLHYMENMTLISQYSSCGSANVTNVVRLGAGVQWGEVYEWLSKYNLTA
;
A
#
# COMPACT_ATOMS: atom_id res chain seq x y z
N MET A 1 7.67 -22.62 -12.74
CA MET A 1 7.63 -21.82 -13.99
C MET A 1 6.43 -20.88 -14.03
N GLU A 2 5.24 -21.32 -13.61
CA GLU A 2 4.01 -20.50 -13.63
C GLU A 2 4.10 -19.13 -12.95
N ALA A 3 4.63 -19.04 -11.72
CA ALA A 3 4.78 -17.77 -11.00
C ALA A 3 5.67 -16.75 -11.74
N CYS A 4 6.70 -17.23 -12.45
CA CYS A 4 7.57 -16.37 -13.26
C CYS A 4 6.79 -15.80 -14.47
N THR A 5 5.99 -16.63 -15.13
CA THR A 5 5.13 -16.19 -16.24
C THR A 5 4.10 -15.17 -15.77
N ILE A 6 3.42 -15.44 -14.65
CA ILE A 6 2.44 -14.50 -14.08
C ILE A 6 3.09 -13.14 -13.78
N THR A 7 4.26 -13.16 -13.13
CA THR A 7 5.02 -11.94 -12.81
C THR A 7 5.43 -11.18 -14.06
N TYR A 8 5.92 -11.89 -15.09
CA TYR A 8 6.32 -11.28 -16.35
C TYR A 8 5.13 -10.63 -17.07
N THR A 9 4.00 -11.34 -17.18
CA THR A 9 2.79 -10.84 -17.84
C THR A 9 2.18 -9.64 -17.13
N ASN A 10 2.23 -9.61 -15.80
CA ASN A 10 1.62 -8.55 -15.00
C ASN A 10 2.62 -7.47 -14.54
N TRP A 11 3.88 -7.53 -14.99
CA TRP A 11 4.94 -6.66 -14.46
C TRP A 11 4.58 -5.17 -14.52
N MET A 12 3.88 -4.74 -15.57
CA MET A 12 3.46 -3.36 -15.82
C MET A 12 2.02 -3.06 -15.35
N ASN A 13 1.35 -4.00 -14.70
CA ASN A 13 -0.02 -3.82 -14.23
C ASN A 13 -0.04 -3.20 -12.82
N SER A 14 -0.48 -1.96 -12.70
CA SER A 14 -0.48 -1.20 -11.45
C SER A 14 -1.27 -1.86 -10.32
N LYS A 15 -2.44 -2.46 -10.63
CA LYS A 15 -3.26 -3.15 -9.62
C LYS A 15 -2.52 -4.37 -9.09
N TRP A 16 -2.02 -5.21 -9.98
CA TRP A 16 -1.23 -6.39 -9.59
C TRP A 16 0.01 -6.03 -8.78
N ARG A 17 0.72 -4.95 -9.16
CA ARG A 17 1.88 -4.45 -8.40
C ARG A 17 1.49 -3.96 -7.01
N SER A 18 0.36 -3.25 -6.89
CA SER A 18 -0.13 -2.75 -5.59
C SER A 18 -0.41 -3.88 -4.59
N GLU A 19 -0.77 -5.06 -5.09
CA GLU A 19 -1.02 -6.29 -4.33
C GLU A 19 0.27 -7.02 -3.93
N GLN A 20 1.43 -6.66 -4.50
CA GLN A 20 2.71 -7.24 -4.10
C GLN A 20 3.32 -6.43 -2.96
N VAL A 21 3.64 -7.09 -1.83
CA VAL A 21 4.18 -6.44 -0.63
C VAL A 21 5.44 -5.61 -0.89
N GLY A 22 6.34 -6.08 -1.75
CA GLY A 22 7.63 -5.43 -2.03
C GLY A 22 7.64 -4.50 -3.25
N ALA A 23 6.61 -4.55 -4.10
CA ALA A 23 6.62 -3.78 -5.34
C ALA A 23 6.23 -2.31 -5.11
N MET A 24 6.84 -1.44 -5.91
CA MET A 24 6.48 -0.06 -6.15
C MET A 24 5.90 0.04 -7.55
N GLU A 25 5.02 1.02 -7.79
CA GLU A 25 4.52 1.31 -9.13
C GLU A 25 5.69 1.60 -10.08
N TYR A 26 6.62 2.42 -9.60
CA TYR A 26 7.83 2.79 -10.30
C TYR A 26 8.96 1.82 -9.90
N TYR A 27 9.10 0.74 -10.65
CA TYR A 27 10.03 -0.37 -10.37
C TYR A 27 11.51 0.04 -10.28
N ASN A 28 11.90 1.21 -10.82
CA ASN A 28 13.24 1.75 -10.62
C ASN A 28 13.57 2.02 -9.14
N TRP A 29 12.56 2.18 -8.28
CA TRP A 29 12.75 2.32 -6.83
C TRP A 29 12.97 1.01 -6.09
N GLU A 30 12.99 -0.13 -6.80
CA GLU A 30 13.31 -1.45 -6.24
C GLU A 30 14.80 -1.80 -6.44
N MET A 31 15.52 -1.02 -7.25
CA MET A 31 16.93 -1.19 -7.64
C MET A 31 17.92 -1.25 -6.43
N PRO A 32 19.11 -1.86 -6.61
CA PRO A 32 19.85 -2.07 -7.87
C PRO A 32 19.54 -3.32 -8.70
N ASN A 33 18.88 -4.37 -8.20
CA ASN A 33 18.80 -5.65 -8.94
C ASN A 33 17.42 -6.34 -8.87
N VAL A 34 16.35 -5.64 -9.26
CA VAL A 34 15.00 -6.24 -9.37
C VAL A 34 14.57 -6.39 -10.84
N LEU A 35 15.49 -6.15 -11.79
CA LEU A 35 15.28 -6.38 -13.22
C LEU A 35 15.53 -7.85 -13.65
N ILE A 36 15.01 -8.78 -12.86
CA ILE A 36 14.95 -10.23 -13.19
C ILE A 36 14.21 -10.49 -14.51
N ILE A 37 13.38 -9.55 -14.98
CA ILE A 37 12.68 -9.62 -16.26
C ILE A 37 13.61 -9.61 -17.50
N TYR A 38 14.84 -9.12 -17.39
CA TYR A 38 15.79 -9.11 -18.52
C TYR A 38 16.89 -10.17 -18.41
N ASN A 39 17.15 -10.70 -17.21
CA ASN A 39 18.16 -11.73 -17.01
C ASN A 39 17.80 -12.64 -15.83
N LEU A 40 17.19 -13.79 -16.13
CA LEU A 40 16.81 -14.82 -15.15
C LEU A 40 18.02 -15.46 -14.44
N ASN A 41 19.23 -15.32 -15.00
CA ASN A 41 20.47 -15.82 -14.40
C ASN A 41 21.16 -14.77 -13.52
N SER A 42 20.59 -13.58 -13.34
CA SER A 42 21.11 -12.57 -12.43
C SER A 42 20.75 -12.89 -10.97
N SER A 43 21.62 -12.49 -10.05
CA SER A 43 21.31 -12.58 -8.62
C SER A 43 20.25 -11.54 -8.25
N CYS A 44 19.15 -11.99 -7.63
CA CYS A 44 18.15 -11.09 -7.07
C CYS A 44 18.66 -10.55 -5.73
N HIS A 45 18.71 -9.23 -5.59
CA HIS A 45 19.08 -8.59 -4.34
C HIS A 45 17.91 -7.78 -3.79
N GLN A 46 17.88 -7.64 -2.46
CA GLN A 46 16.84 -6.91 -1.76
C GLN A 46 16.67 -5.46 -2.24
N GLY A 47 17.78 -4.81 -2.63
CA GLY A 47 17.79 -3.41 -3.05
C GLY A 47 17.15 -2.50 -2.02
N SER A 48 16.22 -1.66 -2.49
CA SER A 48 15.48 -0.75 -1.62
C SER A 48 14.19 -1.35 -1.06
N VAL A 49 13.83 -2.58 -1.41
CA VAL A 49 12.64 -3.25 -0.87
C VAL A 49 12.85 -3.51 0.64
N PRO A 50 11.91 -3.15 1.53
CA PRO A 50 12.01 -3.43 2.95
C PRO A 50 12.20 -4.92 3.25
N VAL A 51 13.00 -5.25 4.26
CA VAL A 51 13.43 -6.63 4.55
C VAL A 51 12.31 -7.44 5.18
N ILE A 52 11.48 -6.78 5.99
CA ILE A 52 10.35 -7.37 6.69
C ILE A 52 9.16 -6.45 6.50
N ALA A 53 7.99 -7.02 6.26
CA ALA A 53 6.74 -6.29 6.15
C ALA A 53 5.71 -6.83 7.13
N VAL A 54 4.94 -5.92 7.73
CA VAL A 54 3.73 -6.22 8.49
C VAL A 54 2.54 -5.86 7.61
N ASN A 55 1.74 -6.87 7.29
CA ASN A 55 0.42 -6.66 6.72
C ASN A 55 -0.52 -6.17 7.83
N ALA A 56 -0.81 -4.87 7.87
CA ALA A 56 -1.65 -4.27 8.87
C ALA A 56 -3.06 -4.07 8.33
N THR A 57 -3.99 -4.93 8.77
CA THR A 57 -5.43 -4.86 8.46
C THR A 57 -6.22 -4.13 9.54
N LEU A 58 -5.65 -3.95 10.73
CA LEU A 58 -6.29 -3.36 11.90
C LEU A 58 -5.40 -2.28 12.56
N PRO A 59 -5.99 -1.25 13.19
CA PRO A 59 -5.24 -0.18 13.86
C PRO A 59 -4.26 -0.68 14.93
N GLU A 60 -4.54 -1.81 15.59
CA GLU A 60 -3.69 -2.38 16.63
C GLU A 60 -2.34 -2.83 16.06
N TYR A 61 -2.31 -3.37 14.84
CA TYR A 61 -1.07 -3.75 14.17
C TYR A 61 -0.21 -2.53 13.82
N PHE A 62 -0.83 -1.44 13.38
CA PHE A 62 -0.16 -0.16 13.15
C PHE A 62 0.50 0.35 14.44
N GLN A 63 -0.25 0.37 15.54
CA GLN A 63 0.24 0.84 16.84
C GLN A 63 1.38 -0.03 17.37
N ALA A 64 1.25 -1.35 17.28
CA ALA A 64 2.27 -2.29 17.71
C ALA A 64 3.56 -2.13 16.90
N MET A 65 3.44 -1.97 15.58
CA MET A 65 4.60 -1.82 14.69
C MET A 65 5.36 -0.52 14.94
N ILE A 66 4.66 0.60 15.15
CA ILE A 66 5.31 1.88 15.48
C ILE A 66 6.04 1.79 16.81
N LYS A 67 5.41 1.20 17.84
CA LYS A 67 6.06 1.00 19.15
C LYS A 67 7.29 0.09 19.03
N PHE A 68 7.20 -0.98 18.24
CA PHE A 68 8.32 -1.88 17.99
C PHE A 68 9.48 -1.17 17.28
N ALA A 69 9.19 -0.43 16.20
CA ALA A 69 10.20 0.30 15.46
C ALA A 69 10.88 1.37 16.32
N ALA A 70 10.11 2.10 17.13
CA ALA A 70 10.65 3.09 18.07
C ALA A 70 11.53 2.44 19.15
N LYS A 71 11.08 1.33 19.75
CA LYS A 71 11.81 0.60 20.79
C LYS A 71 13.18 0.10 20.33
N TYR A 72 13.27 -0.35 19.08
CA TYR A 72 14.49 -0.95 18.53
C TYR A 72 15.24 -0.05 17.54
N HIS A 73 14.88 1.24 17.47
CA HIS A 73 15.48 2.22 16.55
C HIS A 73 15.53 1.75 15.09
N LEU A 74 14.45 1.11 14.64
CA LEU A 74 14.34 0.56 13.31
C LEU A 74 13.81 1.61 12.33
N ARG A 75 14.36 1.63 11.13
CA ARG A 75 13.82 2.44 10.04
C ARG A 75 12.47 1.87 9.62
N LEU A 76 11.40 2.60 9.91
CA LEU A 76 10.03 2.29 9.48
C LEU A 76 9.71 2.99 8.17
N VAL A 77 9.09 2.27 7.25
CA VAL A 77 8.53 2.77 6.00
C VAL A 77 7.07 2.39 5.93
N ILE A 78 6.24 3.27 5.39
CA ILE A 78 4.80 3.04 5.25
C ILE A 78 4.46 2.95 3.76
N LYS A 79 3.70 1.92 3.37
CA LYS A 79 3.22 1.73 1.99
C LYS A 79 1.73 1.42 1.99
N ILE A 80 1.03 1.99 1.02
CA ILE A 80 -0.30 1.53 0.59
C ILE A 80 -0.14 0.82 -0.75
N THR A 81 -0.19 1.55 -1.87
CA THR A 81 -0.07 1.02 -3.24
C THR A 81 1.35 1.01 -3.79
N GLY A 82 2.27 1.82 -3.23
CA GLY A 82 3.63 1.98 -3.77
C GLY A 82 3.72 2.96 -4.95
N SER A 83 2.72 3.82 -5.16
CA SER A 83 2.68 4.80 -6.25
C SER A 83 3.47 6.11 -6.00
N ASP A 84 4.30 6.15 -4.96
CA ASP A 84 5.06 7.37 -4.64
C ASP A 84 6.23 7.57 -5.62
N ILE A 85 6.13 8.61 -6.45
CA ILE A 85 7.15 8.94 -7.47
C ILE A 85 8.52 9.26 -6.87
N LEU A 86 8.59 9.63 -5.59
CA LEU A 86 9.82 10.00 -4.88
C LEU A 86 10.36 8.87 -3.99
N ALA A 87 9.85 7.64 -4.15
CA ALA A 87 10.28 6.47 -3.40
C ALA A 87 10.06 6.53 -1.87
N ARG A 88 9.19 7.42 -1.36
CA ARG A 88 9.00 7.59 0.10
C ARG A 88 8.34 6.38 0.76
N SER A 89 7.76 5.48 -0.02
CA SER A 89 7.15 4.23 0.44
C SER A 89 8.08 3.00 0.38
N THR A 90 9.39 3.21 0.17
CA THR A 90 10.39 2.14 0.15
C THR A 90 11.72 2.60 0.72
N ALA A 91 12.53 1.68 1.25
CA ALA A 91 13.88 1.99 1.67
C ALA A 91 14.73 0.74 1.94
N PRO A 92 16.04 0.77 1.65
CA PRO A 92 16.94 -0.31 2.01
C PRO A 92 17.03 -0.48 3.53
N ARG A 93 17.15 -1.74 3.96
CA ARG A 93 17.36 -2.13 5.38
C ARG A 93 16.29 -1.54 6.32
N SER A 94 15.05 -1.55 5.87
CA SER A 94 13.92 -1.01 6.60
C SER A 94 12.84 -2.07 6.86
N PHE A 95 11.91 -1.72 7.73
CA PHE A 95 10.69 -2.46 7.98
C PHE A 95 9.52 -1.76 7.32
N LEU A 96 8.66 -2.52 6.66
CA LEU A 96 7.46 -2.03 6.01
C LEU A 96 6.24 -2.21 6.89
N LEU A 97 5.48 -1.14 7.07
CA LEU A 97 4.10 -1.17 7.50
C LEU A 97 3.22 -1.02 6.26
N TRP A 98 2.58 -2.12 5.88
CA TRP A 98 1.79 -2.20 4.66
C TRP A 98 0.30 -2.13 5.00
N LEU A 99 -0.36 -1.05 4.56
CA LEU A 99 -1.75 -0.72 4.92
C LEU A 99 -2.77 -1.11 3.85
N HIS A 100 -2.32 -1.78 2.78
CA HIS A 100 -3.13 -2.04 1.58
C HIS A 100 -4.48 -2.70 1.89
N TYR A 101 -4.52 -3.64 2.84
CA TYR A 101 -5.74 -4.36 3.19
C TYR A 101 -6.62 -3.67 4.25
N MET A 102 -6.36 -2.40 4.59
CA MET A 102 -7.28 -1.58 5.40
C MET A 102 -8.39 -1.00 4.52
N GLU A 103 -9.26 -1.86 4.00
CA GLU A 103 -10.20 -1.54 2.91
C GLU A 103 -11.63 -1.22 3.38
N ASN A 104 -11.84 -1.03 4.69
CA ASN A 104 -13.17 -0.72 5.22
C ASN A 104 -13.68 0.62 4.67
N MET A 105 -14.92 0.62 4.19
CA MET A 105 -15.64 1.82 3.74
C MET A 105 -16.96 1.95 4.49
N THR A 106 -17.33 3.17 4.90
CA THR A 106 -18.58 3.44 5.60
C THR A 106 -19.20 4.74 5.13
N LEU A 107 -20.49 4.71 4.79
CA LEU A 107 -21.26 5.89 4.43
C LEU A 107 -21.96 6.40 5.68
N ILE A 108 -21.68 7.64 6.05
CA ILE A 108 -22.25 8.31 7.20
C ILE A 108 -23.26 9.31 6.65
N SER A 109 -24.55 9.01 6.85
CA SER A 109 -25.66 9.81 6.31
C SER A 109 -25.68 11.23 6.89
N GLN A 110 -25.38 11.37 8.17
CA GLN A 110 -25.26 12.64 8.88
C GLN A 110 -24.04 12.59 9.81
N TYR A 111 -23.11 13.50 9.60
CA TYR A 111 -21.93 13.66 10.41
C TYR A 111 -21.91 15.05 11.04
N SER A 112 -21.73 15.09 12.36
CA SER A 112 -21.50 16.32 13.12
C SER A 112 -20.15 16.22 13.82
N SER A 113 -19.33 17.26 13.69
CA SER A 113 -18.12 17.41 14.48
C SER A 113 -18.32 18.52 15.50
N CYS A 114 -17.53 18.51 16.58
CA CYS A 114 -17.63 19.51 17.63
C CYS A 114 -17.43 20.92 17.05
N GLY A 115 -18.51 21.69 16.98
CA GLY A 115 -18.50 23.08 16.49
C GLY A 115 -18.71 23.26 14.98
N SER A 116 -19.00 22.22 14.20
CA SER A 116 -19.29 22.34 12.76
C SER A 116 -20.77 22.15 12.45
N ALA A 117 -21.20 22.70 11.31
CA ALA A 117 -22.50 22.36 10.73
C ALA A 117 -22.58 20.85 10.41
N ASN A 118 -23.80 20.32 10.38
CA ASN A 118 -24.06 18.95 9.96
C ASN A 118 -23.70 18.79 8.48
N VAL A 119 -22.90 17.78 8.17
CA VAL A 119 -22.55 17.38 6.81
C VAL A 119 -23.24 16.07 6.50
N THR A 120 -23.84 15.96 5.32
CA THR A 120 -24.47 14.72 4.85
C THR A 120 -23.55 13.98 3.88
N ASN A 121 -23.78 12.67 3.72
CA ASN A 121 -23.05 11.83 2.76
C ASN A 121 -21.53 11.84 2.96
N VAL A 122 -21.08 11.73 4.21
CA VAL A 122 -19.66 11.66 4.54
C VAL A 122 -19.18 10.22 4.37
N VAL A 123 -18.08 10.04 3.66
CA VAL A 123 -17.46 8.72 3.49
C VAL A 123 -16.28 8.59 4.44
N ARG A 124 -16.28 7.55 5.26
CA ARG A 124 -15.10 7.12 6.03
C ARG A 124 -14.42 5.99 5.28
N LEU A 125 -13.17 6.23 4.88
CA LEU A 125 -12.33 5.28 4.15
C LEU A 125 -11.22 4.77 5.05
N GLY A 126 -10.96 3.47 5.00
CA GLY A 126 -9.74 2.87 5.53
C GLY A 126 -8.53 3.31 4.70
N ALA A 127 -7.34 3.26 5.31
CA ALA A 127 -6.11 3.75 4.69
C ALA A 127 -5.69 2.97 3.42
N GLY A 128 -6.19 1.75 3.25
CA GLY A 128 -5.88 0.87 2.13
C GLY A 128 -6.76 1.08 0.91
N VAL A 129 -7.91 1.73 1.07
CA VAL A 129 -8.92 1.87 0.01
C VAL A 129 -8.35 2.67 -1.17
N GLN A 130 -8.53 2.13 -2.37
CA GLN A 130 -8.10 2.76 -3.62
C GLN A 130 -9.25 3.49 -4.30
N TRP A 131 -8.95 4.55 -5.05
CA TRP A 131 -9.98 5.39 -5.68
C TRP A 131 -10.96 4.62 -6.59
N GLY A 132 -10.47 3.61 -7.32
CA GLY A 132 -11.35 2.77 -8.15
C GLY A 132 -12.44 2.08 -7.32
N GLU A 133 -12.09 1.58 -6.13
CA GLU A 133 -13.01 0.91 -5.20
C GLU A 133 -14.00 1.92 -4.59
N VAL A 134 -13.54 3.14 -4.29
CA VAL A 134 -14.41 4.23 -3.80
C VAL A 134 -15.50 4.55 -4.82
N TYR A 135 -15.11 4.74 -6.09
CA TYR A 135 -16.07 5.10 -7.14
C TYR A 135 -17.08 3.99 -7.39
N GLU A 136 -16.63 2.73 -7.49
CA GLU A 136 -17.51 1.59 -7.66
C GLU A 136 -18.48 1.45 -6.47
N TRP A 137 -18.00 1.64 -5.25
CA TRP A 137 -18.81 1.52 -4.04
C TRP A 137 -19.84 2.66 -3.92
N LEU A 138 -19.47 3.90 -4.21
CA LEU A 138 -20.39 5.06 -4.16
C LEU A 138 -21.49 5.01 -5.22
N SER A 139 -21.22 4.39 -6.38
CA SER A 139 -22.22 4.22 -7.44
C SER A 139 -23.48 3.48 -6.94
N LYS A 140 -23.32 2.57 -5.96
CA LYS A 140 -24.43 1.82 -5.31
C LYS A 140 -25.40 2.73 -4.55
N TYR A 141 -24.97 3.94 -4.21
CA TYR A 141 -25.74 4.95 -3.49
C TYR A 141 -26.13 6.14 -4.38
N ASN A 142 -25.86 6.08 -5.69
CA ASN A 142 -26.00 7.20 -6.62
C ASN A 142 -25.17 8.45 -6.20
N LEU A 143 -23.98 8.21 -5.63
CA LEU A 143 -23.06 9.26 -5.20
C LEU A 143 -21.77 9.25 -6.04
N THR A 144 -21.10 10.39 -6.07
CA THR A 144 -19.71 10.55 -6.53
C THR A 144 -18.87 11.12 -5.40
N ALA A 145 -17.57 10.79 -5.41
CA ALA A 145 -16.59 11.45 -4.53
C ALA A 145 -16.15 12.79 -5.12
#